data_AF-A0A7C9D5E8-F1
#
_entry.id   AF-A0A7C9D5E8-F1
#
_cell.length_a   1.000
_cell.length_b   1.000
_cell.length_c   1.000
_cell.angle_alpha   90.00
_cell.angle_beta   90.00
_cell.angle_gamma   90.00
#
_symmetry.space_group_name_H-M   'P 1'
#
loop_
_entity.id
_entity.type
_entity.pdbx_description
1 polymer ?
#
loop_
_entity_poly.entity_id
_entity_poly.type
_entity_poly.pdbx_seq_one_letter_code
_entity_poly.pdbx_strand_id
1 'polypeptide(L)'
;AELKAFDEAKTGVKGLVDAGVSKVPSIFIHSLSPSLASPPSPKPSTSISIPVIDLSGIKGGSDPSRKDLVGRIRDASEKWGFFQVVNHGIPILVLESMLEGVRGFFEQDDEVKKSYYSRDYN
;
A
#
# COMPACT_ATOMS: atom_id res chain seq x y z
N ALA A 1 -9.81 -8.55 -26.23
CA ALA A 1 -11.25 -8.35 -25.96
C ALA A 1 -11.47 -8.02 -24.48
N GLU A 2 -11.03 -8.87 -23.56
CA GLU A 2 -11.22 -8.68 -22.10
C GLU A 2 -10.54 -7.42 -21.53
N LEU A 3 -9.25 -7.20 -21.81
CA LEU A 3 -8.54 -5.98 -21.35
C LEU A 3 -9.21 -4.70 -21.86
N LYS A 4 -9.54 -4.67 -23.15
CA LYS A 4 -10.22 -3.55 -23.79
C LYS A 4 -11.58 -3.26 -23.10
N ALA A 5 -12.38 -4.28 -22.83
CA ALA A 5 -13.66 -4.14 -22.15
C ALA A 5 -13.50 -3.61 -20.70
N PHE A 6 -12.49 -4.09 -19.97
CA PHE A 6 -12.16 -3.58 -18.64
C PHE A 6 -11.80 -2.09 -18.67
N ASP A 7 -11.02 -1.68 -19.67
CA ASP A 7 -10.56 -0.30 -19.81
C ASP A 7 -11.65 0.65 -20.25
N GLU A 8 -12.51 0.20 -21.16
CA GLU A 8 -13.66 0.95 -21.64
C GLU A 8 -14.71 1.14 -20.54
N ALA A 9 -14.85 0.17 -19.63
CA ALA A 9 -15.73 0.29 -18.49
C ALA A 9 -15.29 1.41 -17.53
N LYS A 10 -13.97 1.64 -17.38
CA LYS A 10 -13.40 2.68 -16.49
C LYS A 10 -13.87 2.61 -15.03
N THR A 11 -14.32 1.43 -14.59
CA THR A 11 -14.82 1.19 -13.22
C THR A 11 -13.78 0.50 -12.33
N GLY A 12 -12.62 0.13 -12.88
CA GLY A 12 -11.54 -0.53 -12.17
C GLY A 12 -11.93 -1.90 -11.61
N VAL A 13 -11.09 -2.44 -10.73
CA VAL A 13 -11.32 -3.78 -10.14
C VAL A 13 -12.55 -3.79 -9.23
N LYS A 14 -12.85 -2.68 -8.53
CA LYS A 14 -14.07 -2.57 -7.70
C LYS A 14 -15.33 -2.80 -8.54
N GLY A 15 -15.43 -2.20 -9.72
CA GLY A 15 -16.58 -2.42 -10.61
C GLY A 15 -16.77 -3.87 -11.04
N LEU A 16 -15.68 -4.65 -11.16
CA LEU A 16 -15.79 -6.09 -11.41
C LEU A 16 -16.36 -6.84 -10.20
N VAL A 17 -15.89 -6.50 -8.99
CA VAL A 17 -16.37 -7.10 -7.74
C VAL A 17 -17.84 -6.77 -7.52
N ASP A 18 -18.23 -5.51 -7.70
CA ASP A 18 -19.61 -5.03 -7.53
C ASP A 18 -20.55 -5.66 -8.58
N ALA A 19 -20.06 -5.95 -9.79
CA ALA A 19 -20.79 -6.69 -10.82
C ALA A 19 -20.92 -8.20 -10.53
N GLY A 20 -20.33 -8.70 -9.44
CA GLY A 20 -20.49 -10.08 -8.99
C GLY A 20 -19.74 -11.11 -9.83
N VAL A 21 -18.57 -10.77 -10.40
CA VAL A 21 -17.80 -11.72 -11.20
C VAL A 21 -17.44 -12.98 -10.39
N SER A 22 -17.71 -14.15 -10.96
CA SER A 22 -17.46 -15.44 -10.29
C SER A 22 -16.07 -16.02 -10.55
N LYS A 23 -15.30 -15.41 -11.46
CA LYS A 23 -13.96 -15.84 -11.86
C LYS A 23 -13.07 -14.62 -12.05
N VAL A 24 -11.79 -14.76 -11.70
CA VAL A 24 -10.78 -13.72 -11.95
C VAL A 24 -10.54 -13.62 -13.46
N PRO A 25 -10.69 -12.42 -14.08
CA PRO A 25 -10.36 -12.20 -15.48
C PRO A 25 -8.93 -12.62 -15.83
N SER A 26 -8.72 -13.19 -17.01
CA SER A 26 -7.41 -13.73 -17.39
C SER A 26 -6.30 -12.66 -17.40
N ILE A 27 -6.67 -11.40 -17.63
CA ILE A 27 -5.77 -10.23 -17.60
C ILE A 27 -5.13 -9.97 -16.24
N PHE A 28 -5.66 -10.51 -15.14
CA PHE A 28 -5.08 -10.42 -13.79
C PHE A 28 -4.33 -11.68 -13.38
N ILE A 29 -4.36 -12.74 -14.21
CA ILE A 29 -3.64 -13.97 -13.92
C ILE A 29 -2.21 -13.80 -14.42
N HIS A 30 -1.30 -13.61 -13.47
CA HIS A 30 0.12 -13.60 -13.81
C HIS A 30 0.55 -15.01 -14.20
N SER A 31 1.07 -15.19 -15.43
CA SER A 31 1.78 -16.42 -15.75
C SER A 31 3.02 -16.44 -14.87
N LEU A 32 3.13 -17.45 -14.02
CA LEU A 32 4.30 -17.60 -13.15
C LEU A 32 5.51 -17.72 -14.06
N SER A 33 6.29 -16.63 -14.17
CA SER A 33 7.68 -16.72 -14.60
C SER A 33 8.35 -17.79 -13.73
N PRO A 34 9.26 -18.62 -14.26
CA PRO A 34 9.99 -19.62 -13.46
C PRO A 34 10.62 -19.06 -12.17
N SER A 35 10.87 -17.74 -12.11
CA SER A 35 11.36 -17.04 -10.91
C SER A 35 10.31 -16.86 -9.79
N LEU A 36 9.01 -16.88 -10.11
CA LEU A 36 7.90 -16.73 -9.14
C LEU A 36 7.20 -18.07 -8.86
N ALA A 37 7.47 -19.10 -9.65
CA ALA A 37 6.99 -20.48 -9.47
C ALA A 37 7.71 -21.24 -8.32
N SER A 38 8.26 -20.52 -7.34
CA SER A 38 8.69 -21.16 -6.11
C SER A 38 7.44 -21.70 -5.41
N PRO A 39 7.44 -22.94 -4.89
CA PRO A 39 6.35 -23.40 -4.03
C PRO A 39 6.13 -22.36 -2.92
N PRO A 40 4.90 -22.20 -2.37
CA PRO A 40 4.68 -21.31 -1.25
C PRO A 40 5.76 -21.62 -0.22
N SER A 41 6.65 -20.65 0.02
CA SER A 41 7.79 -20.83 0.90
C SER A 41 7.25 -21.49 2.17
N PRO A 42 7.87 -22.58 2.67
CA PRO A 42 7.47 -23.12 3.96
C PRO A 42 7.40 -21.94 4.92
N LYS A 43 6.26 -21.78 5.60
CA LYS A 43 5.96 -20.65 6.51
C LYS A 43 7.29 -20.20 7.11
N PRO A 44 7.75 -18.94 6.90
CA PRO A 44 9.08 -18.57 7.32
C PRO A 44 9.21 -18.96 8.79
N SER A 45 10.11 -19.91 9.06
CA SER A 45 10.37 -20.43 10.41
C SER A 45 11.09 -19.38 11.27
N THR A 46 11.28 -18.19 10.71
CA THR A 46 11.72 -16.98 11.37
C THR A 46 10.55 -15.98 11.31
N SER A 47 10.07 -15.54 12.47
CA SER A 47 9.19 -14.38 12.55
C SER A 47 9.97 -13.16 12.06
N ILE A 48 9.88 -12.87 10.76
CA ILE A 48 10.43 -11.65 10.18
C ILE A 48 9.67 -10.49 10.80
N SER A 49 10.30 -9.80 11.75
CA SER A 49 9.73 -8.61 12.39
C SER A 49 10.25 -7.37 11.68
N ILE A 50 9.37 -6.69 10.96
CA ILE A 50 9.68 -5.39 10.35
C ILE A 50 10.06 -4.40 11.47
N PRO A 51 11.15 -3.63 11.33
CA PRO A 51 11.54 -2.65 12.34
C PRO A 51 10.43 -1.62 12.60
N VAL A 52 10.20 -1.29 13.86
CA VAL A 52 9.31 -0.20 14.30
C VAL A 52 10.16 0.90 14.94
N ILE A 53 10.01 2.13 14.46
CA ILE A 53 10.78 3.29 14.89
C ILE A 53 9.85 4.28 15.61
N ASP A 54 10.19 4.61 16.86
CA ASP A 54 9.47 5.59 17.66
C ASP A 54 10.07 6.99 17.43
N LEU A 55 9.25 7.93 16.95
CA LEU A 55 9.67 9.29 16.63
C LEU A 55 9.44 10.31 17.75
N SER A 56 9.05 9.88 18.95
CA SER A 56 8.86 10.76 20.12
C SER A 56 10.11 11.57 20.49
N GLY A 57 11.30 11.03 20.23
CA GLY A 57 12.60 11.66 20.47
C GLY A 57 13.01 12.82 19.53
N ILE A 58 12.12 13.25 18.61
CA ILE A 58 12.42 14.35 17.66
C ILE A 58 12.27 15.75 18.29
N LYS A 59 11.59 15.87 19.45
CA LYS A 59 11.32 17.18 20.06
C LYS A 59 12.52 17.70 20.86
N GLY A 60 13.28 18.65 20.27
CA GLY A 60 14.30 19.45 20.95
C GLY A 60 15.72 19.24 20.40
N GLY A 61 16.48 20.33 20.26
CA GLY A 61 17.83 20.34 19.66
C GLY A 61 18.86 19.48 20.39
N SER A 62 19.99 19.19 19.70
CA SER A 62 21.25 18.56 20.18
C SER A 62 21.19 17.41 21.20
N ASP A 63 20.05 16.78 21.41
CA ASP A 63 19.89 15.70 22.37
C ASP A 63 20.54 14.40 21.84
N PRO A 64 21.38 13.71 22.64
CA PRO A 64 21.79 12.33 22.37
C PRO A 64 20.68 11.42 21.83
N SER A 65 19.44 11.59 22.31
CA SER A 65 18.27 10.80 21.85
C SER A 65 17.99 10.92 20.35
N ARG A 66 18.27 12.07 19.73
CA ARG A 66 18.09 12.29 18.30
C ARG A 66 19.16 11.59 17.46
N LYS A 67 20.41 11.51 17.94
CA LYS A 67 21.48 10.82 17.21
C LYS A 67 21.21 9.32 17.14
N ASP A 68 20.74 8.73 18.23
CA ASP A 68 20.38 7.31 18.28
C ASP A 68 19.20 6.99 17.37
N LEU A 69 18.19 7.86 17.34
CA LEU A 69 17.05 7.74 16.42
C LEU A 69 17.50 7.78 14.95
N VAL A 70 18.36 8.72 14.57
CA VAL A 70 18.91 8.79 13.21
C VAL A 70 19.71 7.52 12.88
N GLY A 71 20.46 6.98 13.84
CA GLY A 71 21.17 5.71 13.68
C GLY A 71 20.21 4.54 13.39
N ARG A 72 19.10 4.46 14.13
CA ARG A 72 18.06 3.43 13.90
C ARG A 72 17.39 3.56 12.54
N ILE A 73 17.11 4.78 12.09
CA ILE A 73 16.54 5.02 10.75
C ILE A 73 17.52 4.56 9.67
N ARG A 74 18.80 4.94 9.78
CA ARG A 74 19.84 4.50 8.85
C ARG A 74 19.94 2.98 8.79
N ASP A 75 20.02 2.32 9.94
CA ASP A 75 20.15 0.85 10.00
C ASP A 75 18.96 0.14 9.35
N ALA A 76 17.74 0.62 9.63
CA ALA A 76 16.53 0.08 9.02
C ALA A 76 16.51 0.32 7.50
N SER A 77 16.88 1.51 7.04
CA SER A 77 16.98 1.83 5.62
C SER A 77 18.01 0.95 4.89
N GLU A 78 19.19 0.74 5.46
CA GLU A 78 20.28 -0.01 4.81
C GLU A 78 20.03 -1.53 4.81
N LYS A 79 19.53 -2.08 5.92
CA LYS A 79 19.35 -3.54 6.06
C LYS A 79 18.01 -4.04 5.56
N TRP A 80 16.95 -3.24 5.70
CA TRP A 80 15.59 -3.66 5.37
C TRP A 80 15.01 -2.93 4.17
N GLY A 81 15.40 -1.68 3.93
CA GLY A 81 14.75 -0.81 2.94
C GLY A 81 13.29 -0.45 3.28
N PHE A 82 12.79 -0.89 4.45
CA PHE A 82 11.41 -0.69 4.89
C PHE A 82 11.31 -0.76 6.42
N PHE A 83 10.48 0.10 7.02
CA PHE A 83 10.20 0.13 8.46
C PHE A 83 8.86 0.83 8.74
N GLN A 84 8.31 0.60 9.93
CA GLN A 84 7.12 1.29 10.43
C GLN A 84 7.53 2.42 11.38
N VAL A 85 6.71 3.47 11.48
CA VAL A 85 6.91 4.57 12.42
C VAL A 85 5.72 4.72 13.37
N VAL A 86 6.01 5.04 14.63
CA VAL A 86 5.02 5.38 15.66
C VAL A 86 5.39 6.72 16.30
N ASN A 87 4.43 7.37 16.97
CA ASN A 87 4.63 8.69 17.59
C ASN A 87 5.17 9.75 16.61
N HIS A 88 4.77 9.65 15.33
CA HIS A 88 5.22 10.54 14.23
C HIS A 88 4.65 11.97 14.32
N GLY A 89 3.79 12.27 15.30
CA GLY A 89 3.25 13.61 15.56
C GLY A 89 2.09 14.03 14.66
N ILE A 90 1.66 13.17 13.72
CA ILE A 90 0.43 13.40 12.93
C ILE A 90 -0.76 12.97 13.80
N PRO A 91 -1.76 13.84 14.01
CA PRO A 91 -2.94 13.49 14.80
C PRO A 91 -3.67 12.28 14.22
N ILE A 92 -4.14 11.38 15.08
CA ILE A 92 -4.85 10.15 14.65
C ILE A 92 -6.09 10.48 13.82
N LEU A 93 -6.81 11.55 14.18
CA LEU A 93 -7.99 12.01 13.45
C LEU A 93 -7.70 12.34 11.98
N VAL A 94 -6.49 12.84 11.67
CA VAL A 94 -6.11 13.12 10.27
C VAL A 94 -5.99 11.82 9.48
N LEU A 95 -5.42 10.78 10.08
CA LEU A 95 -5.31 9.46 9.44
C LEU A 95 -6.68 8.81 9.26
N GLU A 96 -7.55 8.91 10.26
CA GLU A 96 -8.92 8.40 10.19
C GLU A 96 -9.73 9.12 9.11
N SER A 97 -9.72 10.46 9.07
CA SER A 97 -10.38 11.23 8.02
C SER A 97 -9.80 10.97 6.63
N MET A 98 -8.50 10.70 6.50
CA MET A 98 -7.90 10.29 5.23
C MET A 98 -8.49 8.96 4.76
N LEU A 99 -8.55 7.96 5.64
CA LEU A 99 -9.13 6.64 5.33
C LEU A 99 -10.61 6.76 4.97
N GLU A 100 -11.36 7.58 5.71
CA GLU A 100 -12.77 7.86 5.43
C GLU A 100 -12.96 8.55 4.08
N GLY A 101 -12.14 9.56 3.76
CA GLY A 101 -12.17 10.25 2.48
C GLY A 101 -11.87 9.33 1.30
N VAL A 102 -10.87 8.44 1.43
CA VAL A 102 -10.55 7.43 0.40
C VAL A 102 -11.73 6.48 0.19
N ARG A 103 -12.29 5.92 1.27
CA ARG A 103 -13.46 5.04 1.19
C ARG A 103 -14.66 5.77 0.57
N GLY A 104 -14.94 6.97 1.04
CA GLY A 104 -16.02 7.81 0.55
C GLY A 104 -15.90 8.12 -0.94
N PHE A 105 -14.68 8.33 -1.45
CA PHE A 105 -14.45 8.49 -2.89
C PHE A 105 -14.77 7.21 -3.68
N PHE A 106 -14.25 6.06 -3.25
CA PHE A 106 -14.40 4.81 -4.00
C PHE A 106 -15.81 4.20 -3.93
N GLU A 107 -16.62 4.59 -2.93
CA GLU A 107 -18.04 4.22 -2.82
C GLU A 107 -19.00 5.17 -3.57
N GLN A 108 -18.51 6.23 -4.21
CA GLN A 108 -19.34 7.04 -5.11
C GLN A 108 -19.78 6.26 -6.35
N ASP A 109 -20.82 6.77 -7.00
CA ASP A 109 -21.28 6.32 -8.31
C ASP A 109 -20.14 6.31 -9.33
N ASP A 110 -20.19 5.33 -10.22
CA ASP A 110 -19.13 5.14 -11.21
C ASP A 110 -18.96 6.34 -12.13
N GLU A 111 -20.04 7.06 -12.47
CA GLU A 111 -19.96 8.26 -13.33
C GLU A 111 -19.06 9.35 -12.73
N VAL A 112 -19.07 9.51 -11.40
CA VAL A 112 -18.20 10.49 -10.74
C VAL A 112 -16.74 10.04 -10.83
N LYS A 113 -16.46 8.78 -10.45
CA LYS A 113 -15.09 8.23 -10.46
C LYS A 113 -14.50 8.16 -11.87
N LYS A 114 -15.32 7.86 -12.90
CA LYS A 114 -14.92 7.80 -14.31
C LYS A 114 -14.32 9.11 -14.82
N SER A 115 -14.73 10.25 -14.27
CA SER A 115 -14.18 11.56 -14.63
C SER A 115 -12.70 11.72 -14.24
N TYR A 116 -12.24 10.94 -13.26
CA TYR A 116 -10.84 10.91 -12.78
C TYR A 116 -10.04 9.73 -13.34
N TYR A 117 -10.63 8.87 -14.16
CA TYR A 117 -9.96 7.69 -14.70
C TYR A 117 -8.94 8.09 -15.77
N SER A 118 -7.66 7.75 -15.56
CA SER A 118 -6.60 7.88 -16.55
C SER A 118 -5.77 6.60 -16.63
N ARG A 119 -5.24 6.32 -17.83
CA ARG A 119 -4.22 5.30 -18.08
C ARG A 119 -2.82 5.89 -18.22
N ASP A 120 -2.69 7.20 -18.06
CA ASP A 120 -1.41 7.87 -18.16
C ASP A 120 -0.54 7.46 -16.98
N TYR A 121 0.61 6.90 -17.31
CA TYR A 121 1.72 6.71 -16.38
C TYR A 121 2.49 8.02 -16.35
N ASN A 122 2.06 8.97 -15.50
CA ASN A 122 2.92 10.11 -15.17
C ASN A 122 4.18 9.63 -14.43
#